data_AF-A0A430FRY1-F1
#
_entry.id   AF-A0A430FRY1-F1
#
_cell.length_a   1.000
_cell.length_b   1.000
_cell.length_c   1.000
_cell.angle_alpha   90.00
_cell.angle_beta   90.00
_cell.angle_gamma   90.00
#
_symmetry.space_group_name_H-M   'P 1'
#
loop_
_entity.id
_entity.type
_entity.pdbx_description
1 polymer ?
#
loop_
_entity_poly.entity_id
_entity_poly.type
_entity_poly.pdbx_seq_one_letter_code
_entity_poly.pdbx_strand_id
1 'polypeptide(L)'
;MISLSRVTRRMAALALASSLTVTGFTVGLSTAQADEVTQDNYELASTDAQVTANRTHTLALADTAVANTESWSGDWGDTHWIYDAKHAVLIIAPDRDSTSGDSPFMEDAEKSIQEWFVKTYVKKVVIAHRVKLANKNVLKSMFSNCPILSEVEGLGKLSLELLPEEDVVDLSSMFSRTRVSSVDFTGVNFGKRPLKTNSMFYGNPIADFAMKGLPWENLLSASNMFACSGIKNITVGYPDTVVKAPMLSAINQMFMDCKNLSEVDWRIEAPNVIGTYNMFFGDTALTSADLNNLKSQNILDSGGMFQDCTSLEHALLGGSKFSSGFRAINMFSNAPKIKHFSIDKETLSKLYRYGDNGRLPRIDAQPALRWYDESLDQYLTFAEWAAYQTDGNRTLDLDA
;
A
#
# COMPACT_ATOMS: atom_id res chain seq x y z
N MET A 1 3.26 -3.80 -65.60
CA MET A 1 3.40 -3.02 -64.35
C MET A 1 4.05 -3.96 -63.33
N ILE A 2 5.39 -3.86 -63.14
CA ILE A 2 6.05 -3.22 -61.96
C ILE A 2 5.61 -3.89 -60.65
N SER A 3 6.44 -4.32 -59.68
CA SER A 3 7.87 -4.60 -59.47
C SER A 3 8.02 -4.76 -57.94
N LEU A 4 8.74 -5.80 -57.50
CA LEU A 4 9.63 -5.89 -56.33
C LEU A 4 9.23 -5.34 -54.92
N SER A 5 9.25 -6.29 -53.97
CA SER A 5 10.28 -6.43 -52.91
C SER A 5 10.07 -5.93 -51.47
N ARG A 6 10.37 -6.87 -50.55
CA ARG A 6 11.27 -6.82 -49.37
C ARG A 6 10.85 -6.14 -48.05
N VAL A 7 10.90 -6.99 -47.00
CA VAL A 7 11.63 -6.82 -45.71
C VAL A 7 10.98 -6.01 -44.58
N THR A 8 10.59 -6.69 -43.48
CA THR A 8 11.12 -6.59 -42.07
C THR A 8 10.23 -7.44 -41.14
N ARG A 9 10.72 -8.51 -40.48
CA ARG A 9 11.37 -8.62 -39.15
C ARG A 9 10.49 -8.34 -37.90
N ARG A 10 10.25 -9.43 -37.14
CA ARG A 10 10.19 -9.60 -35.66
C ARG A 10 9.13 -8.84 -34.82
N MET A 11 8.30 -9.62 -34.11
CA MET A 11 7.90 -9.57 -32.68
C MET A 11 6.62 -10.43 -32.51
N ALA A 12 6.34 -11.21 -31.46
CA ALA A 12 7.04 -11.55 -30.24
C ALA A 12 6.47 -12.88 -29.65
N ALA A 13 7.37 -13.62 -29.00
CA ALA A 13 7.23 -14.56 -27.88
C ALA A 13 5.93 -15.36 -27.61
N LEU A 14 6.12 -16.68 -27.71
CA LEU A 14 5.52 -17.76 -26.91
C LEU A 14 5.33 -17.36 -25.42
N ALA A 15 4.10 -17.45 -24.93
CA ALA A 15 3.83 -17.59 -23.49
C ALA A 15 3.78 -19.09 -23.15
N LEU A 16 4.92 -19.64 -22.73
CA LEU A 16 4.98 -20.91 -22.01
C LEU A 16 4.58 -20.63 -20.56
N ALA A 17 3.34 -20.93 -20.20
CA ALA A 17 2.94 -21.07 -18.81
C ALA A 17 3.46 -22.42 -18.30
N SER A 18 4.59 -22.40 -17.58
CA SER A 18 5.04 -23.54 -16.79
C SER A 18 4.13 -23.66 -15.57
N SER A 19 3.28 -24.69 -15.56
CA SER A 19 2.65 -25.20 -14.35
C SER A 19 3.71 -25.88 -13.49
N LEU A 20 4.14 -25.26 -12.39
CA LEU A 20 4.78 -25.99 -11.30
C LEU A 20 3.72 -26.28 -10.23
N THR A 21 3.37 -27.56 -10.17
CA THR A 21 2.66 -28.19 -9.07
C THR A 21 3.44 -28.02 -7.78
N VAL A 22 2.91 -27.27 -6.82
CA VAL A 22 3.37 -27.36 -5.42
C VAL A 22 2.76 -28.63 -4.84
N THR A 23 3.58 -29.66 -4.70
CA THR A 23 3.26 -30.86 -3.92
C THR A 23 3.10 -30.47 -2.46
N GLY A 24 1.95 -30.82 -1.89
CA GLY A 24 1.61 -30.54 -0.50
C GLY A 24 2.61 -31.12 0.49
N PHE A 25 2.95 -30.32 1.49
CA PHE A 25 3.52 -30.80 2.75
C PHE A 25 2.46 -30.59 3.83
N THR A 26 1.84 -31.70 4.26
CA THR A 26 1.04 -31.77 5.47
C THR A 26 1.97 -31.91 6.67
N VAL A 27 1.90 -30.97 7.62
CA VAL A 27 2.37 -31.21 9.00
C VAL A 27 1.22 -30.85 9.93
N GLY A 28 0.73 -31.86 10.64
CA GLY A 28 -0.39 -31.75 11.56
C GLY A 28 -0.06 -30.90 12.78
N LEU A 29 -1.03 -30.08 13.18
CA LEU A 29 -1.04 -29.44 14.49
C LEU A 29 -2.13 -30.11 15.34
N SER A 30 -1.68 -30.74 16.42
CA SER A 30 -2.52 -31.21 17.51
C SER A 30 -3.08 -30.02 18.30
N THR A 31 -4.35 -30.15 18.65
CA THR A 31 -5.21 -29.25 19.44
C THR A 31 -4.65 -28.86 20.82
N ALA A 32 -4.75 -27.58 21.16
CA ALA A 32 -5.17 -27.10 22.49
C ALA A 32 -5.51 -25.58 22.44
N GLN A 33 -6.58 -25.22 23.14
CA GLN A 33 -7.34 -23.96 23.12
C GLN A 33 -6.60 -22.75 23.73
N ALA A 34 -6.83 -21.54 23.19
CA ALA A 34 -7.41 -20.40 23.92
C ALA A 34 -7.56 -19.15 23.02
N ASP A 35 -8.82 -18.72 22.94
CA ASP A 35 -9.39 -17.37 22.87
C ASP A 35 -9.40 -16.53 21.57
N GLU A 36 -10.63 -16.07 21.30
CA GLU A 36 -11.19 -15.46 20.11
C GLU A 36 -10.54 -14.11 19.76
N VAL A 37 -10.06 -13.99 18.52
CA VAL A 37 -9.99 -12.73 17.78
C VAL A 37 -10.55 -13.01 16.39
N THR A 38 -11.63 -12.28 16.04
CA THR A 38 -12.35 -12.37 14.78
C THR A 38 -11.40 -12.24 13.59
N GLN A 39 -11.19 -13.36 12.91
CA GLN A 39 -10.47 -13.47 11.65
C GLN A 39 -11.49 -13.28 10.53
N ASP A 40 -11.58 -12.07 9.98
CA ASP A 40 -12.28 -11.84 8.72
C ASP A 40 -11.48 -12.56 7.62
N ASN A 41 -11.85 -13.81 7.39
CA ASN A 41 -11.39 -14.61 6.26
C ASN A 41 -11.91 -13.97 4.97
N TYR A 42 -11.01 -13.38 4.18
CA TYR A 42 -11.25 -13.19 2.76
C TYR A 42 -11.23 -14.57 2.09
N GLU A 43 -12.41 -15.19 1.98
CA GLU A 43 -12.64 -16.36 1.14
C GLU A 43 -12.40 -15.96 -0.32
N LEU A 44 -11.30 -16.46 -0.91
CA LEU A 44 -11.14 -16.52 -2.37
C LEU A 44 -12.05 -17.64 -2.91
N ALA A 45 -13.36 -17.41 -2.92
CA ALA A 45 -14.31 -18.25 -3.62
C ALA A 45 -14.36 -17.84 -5.10
N SER A 46 -13.41 -18.35 -5.91
CA SER A 46 -13.57 -18.34 -7.36
C SER A 46 -14.57 -19.43 -7.75
N THR A 47 -15.78 -19.03 -8.15
CA THR A 47 -16.69 -19.92 -8.89
C THR A 47 -16.52 -19.69 -10.39
N ASP A 48 -16.09 -20.74 -11.10
CA ASP A 48 -15.80 -20.80 -12.55
C ASP A 48 -16.94 -20.29 -13.47
N ALA A 49 -18.15 -20.10 -12.94
CA ALA A 49 -19.29 -19.57 -13.68
C ALA A 49 -19.16 -18.06 -13.99
N GLN A 50 -18.54 -17.27 -13.11
CA GLN A 50 -18.33 -15.82 -13.30
C GLN A 50 -17.21 -15.52 -14.31
N VAL A 51 -16.18 -16.38 -14.37
CA VAL A 51 -15.05 -16.26 -15.30
C VAL A 51 -15.49 -16.57 -16.74
N THR A 52 -16.44 -17.50 -16.91
CA THR A 52 -16.94 -17.89 -18.22
C THR A 52 -17.91 -16.84 -18.80
N ALA A 53 -18.77 -16.22 -17.98
CA ALA A 53 -19.63 -15.11 -18.42
C ALA A 53 -18.81 -13.87 -18.83
N ASN A 54 -17.74 -13.56 -18.09
CA ASN A 54 -16.84 -12.45 -18.40
C ASN A 54 -16.02 -12.68 -19.69
N ARG A 55 -15.65 -13.94 -20.00
CA ARG A 55 -14.92 -14.29 -21.24
C ARG A 55 -15.78 -14.20 -22.51
N THR A 56 -17.07 -14.57 -22.43
CA THR A 56 -17.99 -14.45 -23.58
C THR A 56 -18.35 -12.98 -23.85
N HIS A 57 -18.40 -12.13 -22.82
CA HIS A 57 -18.58 -10.68 -22.96
C HIS A 57 -17.33 -9.96 -23.51
N THR A 58 -16.12 -10.41 -23.18
CA THR A 58 -14.88 -9.77 -23.68
C THR A 58 -14.63 -10.02 -25.16
N LEU A 59 -15.09 -11.16 -25.70
CA LEU A 59 -14.96 -11.46 -27.13
C LEU A 59 -16.01 -10.74 -27.99
N ALA A 60 -17.17 -10.36 -27.44
CA ALA A 60 -18.17 -9.58 -28.15
C ALA A 60 -17.83 -8.07 -28.26
N LEU A 61 -16.98 -7.55 -27.37
CA LEU A 61 -16.55 -6.15 -27.36
C LEU A 61 -15.27 -5.89 -28.17
N ALA A 62 -14.52 -6.94 -28.53
CA ALA A 62 -13.33 -6.83 -29.38
C ALA A 62 -13.68 -6.53 -30.85
N ASP A 63 -14.90 -6.89 -31.30
CA ASP A 63 -15.43 -6.55 -32.63
C ASP A 63 -16.12 -5.17 -32.66
N THR A 64 -16.28 -4.48 -31.51
CA THR A 64 -16.71 -3.08 -31.43
C THR A 64 -15.53 -2.11 -31.52
N ALA A 65 -14.61 -2.36 -32.45
CA ALA A 65 -13.71 -1.35 -33.03
C ALA A 65 -14.49 -0.31 -33.89
N VAL A 66 -15.68 0.06 -33.42
CA VAL A 66 -16.46 1.22 -33.85
C VAL A 66 -16.23 2.27 -32.78
N ALA A 67 -15.47 3.28 -33.15
CA ALA A 67 -15.09 4.41 -32.32
C ALA A 67 -16.28 4.98 -31.52
N ASN A 68 -16.19 4.80 -30.20
CA ASN A 68 -17.01 5.43 -29.19
C ASN A 68 -16.89 6.97 -29.28
N THR A 69 -17.90 7.63 -29.83
CA THR A 69 -18.02 9.10 -29.87
C THR A 69 -19.03 9.64 -28.85
N GLU A 70 -19.75 8.77 -28.13
CA GLU A 70 -20.81 9.19 -27.22
C GLU A 70 -20.23 9.64 -25.89
N SER A 71 -20.40 10.93 -25.61
CA SER A 71 -20.14 11.50 -24.29
C SER A 71 -21.26 11.09 -23.36
N TRP A 72 -20.91 10.72 -22.13
CA TRP A 72 -21.86 10.27 -21.12
C TRP A 72 -22.00 11.34 -20.04
N SER A 73 -23.14 11.41 -19.39
CA SER A 73 -23.35 12.33 -18.27
C SER A 73 -24.27 11.73 -17.23
N GLY A 74 -24.19 12.23 -16.02
CA GLY A 74 -25.09 11.81 -14.95
C GLY A 74 -24.94 12.72 -13.74
N ASP A 75 -25.62 12.32 -12.67
CA ASP A 75 -25.63 13.08 -11.43
C ASP A 75 -25.21 12.21 -10.26
N TRP A 76 -24.49 12.83 -9.33
CA TRP A 76 -24.12 12.29 -8.03
C TRP A 76 -24.70 13.22 -6.96
N GLY A 77 -25.91 12.91 -6.51
CA GLY A 77 -26.74 13.89 -5.80
C GLY A 77 -27.04 15.07 -6.71
N ASP A 78 -26.75 16.29 -6.25
CA ASP A 78 -26.89 17.52 -7.05
C ASP A 78 -25.65 17.81 -7.92
N THR A 79 -24.64 16.95 -7.87
CA THR A 79 -23.38 17.13 -8.61
C THR A 79 -23.47 16.50 -9.99
N HIS A 80 -23.64 17.34 -11.00
CA HIS A 80 -23.58 16.91 -12.40
C HIS A 80 -22.16 16.50 -12.78
N TRP A 81 -22.03 15.50 -13.66
CA TRP A 81 -20.77 15.10 -14.26
C TRP A 81 -20.94 14.77 -15.74
N ILE A 82 -19.86 15.00 -16.50
CA ILE A 82 -19.80 14.76 -17.96
C ILE A 82 -18.51 14.02 -18.27
N TYR A 83 -18.59 12.95 -19.05
CA TYR A 83 -17.47 12.23 -19.62
C TYR A 83 -17.35 12.54 -21.12
N ASP A 84 -16.29 13.25 -21.49
CA ASP A 84 -15.92 13.51 -22.87
C ASP A 84 -15.12 12.32 -23.42
N ALA A 85 -15.79 11.47 -24.20
CA ALA A 85 -15.20 10.28 -24.79
C ALA A 85 -14.09 10.59 -25.81
N LYS A 86 -14.12 11.77 -26.46
CA LYS A 86 -13.11 12.15 -27.45
C LYS A 86 -11.76 12.44 -26.81
N HIS A 87 -11.78 13.05 -25.62
CA HIS A 87 -10.57 13.41 -24.89
C HIS A 87 -10.29 12.49 -23.69
N ALA A 88 -11.19 11.54 -23.40
CA ALA A 88 -11.15 10.65 -22.24
C ALA A 88 -11.09 11.42 -20.90
N VAL A 89 -11.87 12.50 -20.81
CA VAL A 89 -11.90 13.40 -19.64
C VAL A 89 -13.24 13.29 -18.94
N LEU A 90 -13.22 12.98 -17.64
CA LEU A 90 -14.37 13.10 -16.75
C LEU A 90 -14.33 14.45 -16.03
N ILE A 91 -15.36 15.25 -16.21
CA ILE A 91 -15.53 16.56 -15.55
C ILE A 91 -16.62 16.40 -14.49
N ILE A 92 -16.28 16.66 -13.23
CA ILE A 92 -17.19 16.64 -12.09
C ILE A 92 -17.51 18.09 -11.69
N ALA A 93 -18.79 18.38 -11.45
CA ALA A 93 -19.30 19.72 -11.18
C ALA A 93 -18.90 20.76 -12.26
N PRO A 94 -19.23 20.53 -13.55
CA PRO A 94 -18.80 21.40 -14.65
C PRO A 94 -19.35 22.83 -14.53
N ASP A 95 -20.55 23.00 -13.97
CA ASP A 95 -21.30 24.26 -14.11
C ASP A 95 -21.27 25.16 -12.88
N ARG A 96 -21.27 24.57 -11.68
CA ARG A 96 -21.44 25.30 -10.41
C ARG A 96 -21.04 24.46 -9.21
N ASP A 97 -20.90 25.13 -8.07
CA ASP A 97 -20.82 24.46 -6.77
C ASP A 97 -22.04 23.58 -6.53
N SER A 98 -21.83 22.39 -5.97
CA SER A 98 -22.86 21.37 -5.79
C SER A 98 -22.63 20.54 -4.53
N THR A 99 -23.57 19.63 -4.25
CA THR A 99 -23.48 18.66 -3.16
C THR A 99 -23.48 17.26 -3.74
N SER A 100 -22.63 16.38 -3.21
CA SER A 100 -22.60 14.98 -3.61
C SER A 100 -23.90 14.25 -3.23
N GLY A 101 -24.11 13.06 -3.79
CA GLY A 101 -25.09 12.13 -3.22
C GLY A 101 -24.59 11.53 -1.90
N ASP A 102 -25.44 10.72 -1.27
CA ASP A 102 -25.09 9.97 -0.06
C ASP A 102 -24.28 8.70 -0.35
N SER A 103 -24.41 8.14 -1.56
CA SER A 103 -23.69 6.96 -2.02
C SER A 103 -22.30 7.30 -2.59
N PRO A 104 -21.35 6.35 -2.57
CA PRO A 104 -20.09 6.51 -3.27
C PRO A 104 -20.27 6.82 -4.76
N PHE A 105 -19.35 7.62 -5.30
CA PHE A 105 -19.38 8.04 -6.70
C PHE A 105 -19.19 6.84 -7.64
N MET A 106 -20.09 6.70 -8.62
CA MET A 106 -20.05 5.63 -9.63
C MET A 106 -20.00 4.21 -9.03
N GLU A 107 -20.89 3.96 -8.07
CA GLU A 107 -21.19 2.64 -7.50
C GLU A 107 -22.69 2.30 -7.62
N ASP A 108 -23.41 2.92 -8.55
CA ASP A 108 -24.84 2.67 -8.74
C ASP A 108 -25.05 1.42 -9.59
N ALA A 109 -25.62 0.38 -8.99
CA ALA A 109 -25.90 -0.89 -9.67
C ALA A 109 -26.83 -0.71 -10.88
N GLU A 110 -27.74 0.27 -10.84
CA GLU A 110 -28.69 0.55 -11.92
C GLU A 110 -28.05 1.25 -13.13
N LYS A 111 -26.94 1.98 -12.91
CA LYS A 111 -26.17 2.68 -13.96
C LYS A 111 -24.88 1.95 -14.34
N SER A 112 -24.77 0.69 -13.92
CA SER A 112 -23.52 -0.08 -13.95
C SER A 112 -22.82 -0.11 -15.32
N ILE A 113 -23.53 -0.16 -16.45
CA ILE A 113 -22.89 -0.18 -17.78
C ILE A 113 -22.24 1.16 -18.13
N GLN A 114 -22.95 2.28 -17.92
CA GLN A 114 -22.44 3.63 -18.18
C GLN A 114 -21.24 3.92 -17.28
N GLU A 115 -21.39 3.68 -15.98
CA GLU A 115 -20.35 3.96 -14.98
C GLU A 115 -19.13 3.05 -15.21
N TRP A 116 -19.35 1.77 -15.49
CA TRP A 116 -18.28 0.84 -15.87
C TRP A 116 -17.54 1.32 -17.12
N PHE A 117 -18.26 1.78 -18.14
CA PHE A 117 -17.65 2.31 -19.35
C PHE A 117 -16.78 3.52 -19.04
N VAL A 118 -17.30 4.51 -18.30
CA VAL A 118 -16.53 5.70 -17.89
C VAL A 118 -15.28 5.30 -17.10
N LYS A 119 -15.40 4.45 -16.07
CA LYS A 119 -14.26 4.00 -15.26
C LYS A 119 -13.21 3.27 -16.11
N THR A 120 -13.64 2.46 -17.08
CA THR A 120 -12.74 1.71 -17.97
C THR A 120 -11.89 2.63 -18.85
N TYR A 121 -12.46 3.74 -19.33
CA TYR A 121 -11.85 4.58 -20.37
C TYR A 121 -11.43 5.98 -19.91
N VAL A 122 -11.70 6.40 -18.67
CA VAL A 122 -11.28 7.72 -18.18
C VAL A 122 -9.76 7.79 -18.01
N LYS A 123 -9.15 8.79 -18.66
CA LYS A 123 -7.70 9.07 -18.61
C LYS A 123 -7.38 10.25 -17.69
N LYS A 124 -8.27 11.23 -17.63
CA LYS A 124 -8.14 12.44 -16.80
C LYS A 124 -9.45 12.75 -16.09
N VAL A 125 -9.36 13.17 -14.83
CA VAL A 125 -10.47 13.71 -14.05
C VAL A 125 -10.23 15.19 -13.77
N VAL A 126 -11.27 16.01 -13.90
CA VAL A 126 -11.27 17.42 -13.53
C VAL A 126 -12.45 17.69 -12.62
N ILE A 127 -12.20 18.12 -11.39
CA ILE A 127 -13.23 18.69 -10.52
C ILE A 127 -13.25 20.20 -10.79
N ALA A 128 -14.31 20.67 -11.44
CA ALA A 128 -14.38 22.02 -12.00
C ALA A 128 -14.89 23.07 -10.98
N HIS A 129 -15.82 22.72 -10.11
CA HIS A 129 -16.34 23.59 -9.04
C HIS A 129 -16.36 22.88 -7.68
N ARG A 130 -16.73 23.59 -6.61
CA ARG A 130 -16.74 23.01 -5.26
C ARG A 130 -17.79 21.91 -5.16
N VAL A 131 -17.41 20.77 -4.60
CA VAL A 131 -18.34 19.67 -4.30
C VAL A 131 -18.38 19.45 -2.80
N LYS A 132 -19.53 19.73 -2.18
CA LYS A 132 -19.78 19.50 -0.76
C LYS A 132 -20.13 18.03 -0.56
N LEU A 133 -19.39 17.34 0.31
CA LEU A 133 -19.60 15.93 0.54
C LEU A 133 -20.73 15.72 1.53
N ALA A 134 -21.80 15.08 1.10
CA ALA A 134 -22.98 14.80 1.93
C ALA A 134 -22.73 13.70 2.97
N ASN A 135 -21.78 12.79 2.71
CA ASN A 135 -21.53 11.63 3.57
C ASN A 135 -20.02 11.30 3.64
N LYS A 136 -19.56 10.87 4.81
CA LYS A 136 -18.14 10.57 5.10
C LYS A 136 -17.53 9.41 4.31
N ASN A 137 -18.35 8.57 3.68
CA ASN A 137 -17.89 7.42 2.91
C ASN A 137 -17.89 7.65 1.39
N VAL A 138 -18.33 8.82 0.91
CA VAL A 138 -18.58 8.98 -0.53
C VAL A 138 -17.32 9.04 -1.39
N LEU A 139 -16.16 9.26 -0.78
CA LEU A 139 -14.84 9.25 -1.43
C LEU A 139 -14.22 7.84 -1.49
N LYS A 140 -14.75 6.89 -0.71
CA LYS A 140 -14.31 5.51 -0.74
C LYS A 140 -14.47 4.98 -2.17
N SER A 141 -13.41 4.37 -2.70
CA SER A 141 -13.40 3.80 -4.05
C SER A 141 -13.72 4.76 -5.22
N MET A 142 -13.77 6.08 -5.00
CA MET A 142 -14.27 7.08 -5.97
C MET A 142 -13.69 6.91 -7.38
N PHE A 143 -12.39 6.60 -7.49
CA PHE A 143 -11.71 6.35 -8.77
C PHE A 143 -11.06 4.95 -8.83
N SER A 144 -11.52 4.03 -8.00
CA SER A 144 -11.05 2.65 -7.98
C SER A 144 -11.35 1.96 -9.30
N ASN A 145 -10.42 1.13 -9.79
CA ASN A 145 -10.52 0.40 -11.05
C ASN A 145 -10.71 1.29 -12.28
N CYS A 146 -10.05 2.45 -12.29
CA CYS A 146 -9.89 3.26 -13.51
C CYS A 146 -8.49 3.00 -14.12
N PRO A 147 -8.31 1.92 -14.92
CA PRO A 147 -6.99 1.36 -15.23
C PRO A 147 -6.11 2.25 -16.10
N ILE A 148 -6.67 3.29 -16.73
CA ILE A 148 -5.93 4.25 -17.55
C ILE A 148 -5.96 5.67 -17.00
N LEU A 149 -6.61 5.90 -15.84
CA LEU A 149 -6.64 7.20 -15.18
C LEU A 149 -5.23 7.58 -14.73
N SER A 150 -4.72 8.68 -15.28
CA SER A 150 -3.33 9.13 -15.09
C SER A 150 -3.20 10.50 -14.46
N GLU A 151 -4.27 11.30 -14.47
CA GLU A 151 -4.26 12.70 -14.08
C GLU A 151 -5.57 13.06 -13.38
N VAL A 152 -5.46 13.77 -12.26
CA VAL A 152 -6.61 14.25 -11.48
C VAL A 152 -6.35 15.69 -11.07
N GLU A 153 -7.24 16.58 -11.50
CA GLU A 153 -7.18 18.01 -11.19
C GLU A 153 -8.35 18.43 -10.30
N GLY A 154 -8.09 19.37 -9.40
CA GLY A 154 -9.14 20.02 -8.62
C GLY A 154 -9.61 19.26 -7.38
N LEU A 155 -8.87 18.27 -6.87
CA LEU A 155 -9.20 17.59 -5.61
C LEU A 155 -9.40 18.58 -4.45
N GLY A 156 -8.64 19.67 -4.40
CA GLY A 156 -8.84 20.77 -3.44
C GLY A 156 -10.22 21.44 -3.45
N LYS A 157 -11.09 21.13 -4.43
CA LYS A 157 -12.48 21.61 -4.49
C LYS A 157 -13.47 20.70 -3.77
N LEU A 158 -13.04 19.54 -3.28
CA LEU A 158 -13.83 18.71 -2.38
C LEU A 158 -13.95 19.42 -1.01
N SER A 159 -15.18 19.61 -0.53
CA SER A 159 -15.48 20.30 0.72
C SER A 159 -16.15 19.37 1.72
N LEU A 160 -15.59 19.29 2.93
CA LEU A 160 -16.12 18.53 4.05
C LEU A 160 -17.03 19.39 4.96
N GLU A 161 -17.48 20.56 4.50
CA GLU A 161 -18.22 21.54 5.32
C GLU A 161 -19.54 21.03 5.91
N LEU A 162 -20.11 19.96 5.34
CA LEU A 162 -21.34 19.33 5.82
C LEU A 162 -21.07 18.21 6.83
N LEU A 163 -19.82 17.76 6.96
CA LEU A 163 -19.44 16.65 7.84
C LEU A 163 -19.00 17.20 9.20
N PRO A 164 -19.42 16.63 10.34
CA PRO A 164 -18.88 16.96 11.66
C PRO A 164 -17.36 16.69 11.77
N GLU A 165 -16.67 17.31 12.74
CA GLU A 165 -15.20 17.16 12.91
C GLU A 165 -14.81 15.80 13.50
N GLU A 166 -15.74 15.12 14.17
CA GLU A 166 -15.59 13.78 14.72
C GLU A 166 -15.81 12.67 13.67
N ASP A 167 -16.31 13.01 12.49
CA ASP A 167 -16.61 12.04 11.46
C ASP A 167 -15.33 11.44 10.88
N VAL A 168 -15.30 10.10 10.82
CA VAL A 168 -14.21 9.36 10.19
C VAL A 168 -14.44 9.33 8.69
N VAL A 169 -13.60 10.04 7.95
CA VAL A 169 -13.68 10.15 6.49
C VAL A 169 -12.95 8.97 5.86
N ASP A 170 -13.61 8.27 4.94
CA ASP A 170 -13.06 7.08 4.30
C ASP A 170 -12.54 7.40 2.90
N LEU A 171 -11.23 7.41 2.73
CA LEU A 171 -10.51 7.53 1.45
C LEU A 171 -10.01 6.15 0.96
N SER A 172 -10.46 5.06 1.58
CA SER A 172 -9.97 3.73 1.25
C SER A 172 -10.24 3.40 -0.21
N SER A 173 -9.25 2.80 -0.86
CA SER A 173 -9.28 2.43 -2.28
C SER A 173 -9.56 3.56 -3.27
N MET A 174 -9.51 4.83 -2.87
CA MET A 174 -9.92 5.97 -3.70
C MET A 174 -9.24 5.98 -5.09
N PHE A 175 -7.97 5.58 -5.17
CA PHE A 175 -7.19 5.49 -6.41
C PHE A 175 -6.65 4.07 -6.67
N SER A 176 -7.29 3.04 -6.11
CA SER A 176 -6.86 1.65 -6.29
C SER A 176 -6.94 1.23 -7.76
N ARG A 177 -5.91 0.52 -8.24
CA ARG A 177 -5.80 0.01 -9.62
C ARG A 177 -5.95 1.11 -10.68
N THR A 178 -5.35 2.27 -10.43
CA THR A 178 -5.23 3.38 -11.38
C THR A 178 -3.80 3.55 -11.87
N ARG A 179 -3.54 4.58 -12.68
CA ARG A 179 -2.22 4.97 -13.19
C ARG A 179 -1.87 6.41 -12.82
N VAL A 180 -2.47 6.95 -11.75
CA VAL A 180 -2.21 8.33 -11.33
C VAL A 180 -0.75 8.48 -10.94
N SER A 181 -0.08 9.45 -11.53
CA SER A 181 1.33 9.75 -11.23
C SER A 181 1.48 10.79 -10.12
N SER A 182 0.45 11.60 -9.91
CA SER A 182 0.42 12.56 -8.82
C SER A 182 -0.98 12.75 -8.26
N VAL A 183 -1.08 12.94 -6.95
CA VAL A 183 -2.31 13.33 -6.27
C VAL A 183 -2.03 14.51 -5.35
N ASP A 184 -2.82 15.57 -5.48
CA ASP A 184 -2.67 16.79 -4.69
C ASP A 184 -3.96 17.09 -3.92
N PHE A 185 -3.94 16.84 -2.62
CA PHE A 185 -5.02 17.16 -1.69
C PHE A 185 -4.96 18.61 -1.17
N THR A 186 -3.99 19.42 -1.62
CA THR A 186 -3.90 20.82 -1.22
C THR A 186 -5.22 21.55 -1.49
N GLY A 187 -5.75 22.22 -0.49
CA GLY A 187 -7.04 22.92 -0.54
C GLY A 187 -8.21 22.14 0.06
N VAL A 188 -8.10 20.81 0.21
CA VAL A 188 -9.11 20.04 0.95
C VAL A 188 -8.95 20.33 2.45
N ASN A 189 -9.97 20.94 3.05
CA ASN A 189 -9.97 21.19 4.49
C ASN A 189 -10.47 19.94 5.26
N PHE A 190 -9.54 19.06 5.64
CA PHE A 190 -9.87 17.88 6.45
C PHE A 190 -10.17 18.22 7.92
N GLY A 191 -9.74 19.37 8.43
CA GLY A 191 -9.85 19.72 9.85
C GLY A 191 -9.09 18.73 10.74
N LYS A 192 -9.73 18.27 11.82
CA LYS A 192 -9.23 17.24 12.74
C LYS A 192 -9.84 15.85 12.48
N ARG A 193 -10.59 15.70 11.38
CA ARG A 193 -11.32 14.47 11.08
C ARG A 193 -10.35 13.29 10.93
N PRO A 194 -10.60 12.15 11.59
CA PRO A 194 -9.80 10.95 11.38
C PRO A 194 -9.99 10.42 9.96
N LEU A 195 -8.90 9.97 9.32
CA LEU A 195 -8.93 9.49 7.93
C LEU A 195 -8.58 8.00 7.82
N LYS A 196 -9.37 7.24 7.07
CA LYS A 196 -8.99 5.89 6.62
C LYS A 196 -8.41 5.97 5.21
N THR A 197 -7.24 5.39 4.99
CA THR A 197 -6.53 5.41 3.69
C THR A 197 -6.16 4.00 3.23
N ASN A 198 -6.90 2.99 3.67
CA ASN A 198 -6.57 1.60 3.38
C ASN A 198 -6.65 1.34 1.87
N SER A 199 -5.64 0.68 1.32
CA SER A 199 -5.57 0.33 -0.11
C SER A 199 -5.71 1.52 -1.07
N MET A 200 -5.49 2.76 -0.61
CA MET A 200 -5.78 3.97 -1.39
C MET A 200 -5.11 4.00 -2.77
N PHE A 201 -3.88 3.48 -2.87
CA PHE A 201 -3.08 3.37 -4.09
C PHE A 201 -2.70 1.92 -4.41
N TYR A 202 -3.47 0.95 -3.92
CA TYR A 202 -3.22 -0.47 -4.16
C TYR A 202 -3.11 -0.78 -5.65
N GLY A 203 -2.14 -1.58 -6.07
CA GLY A 203 -2.00 -2.05 -7.45
C GLY A 203 -1.72 -0.96 -8.49
N ASN A 204 -1.23 0.21 -8.08
CA ASN A 204 -0.90 1.30 -9.00
C ASN A 204 0.46 1.03 -9.66
N PRO A 205 0.60 0.87 -10.98
CA PRO A 205 1.83 0.41 -11.61
C PRO A 205 2.87 1.53 -11.85
N ILE A 206 2.68 2.71 -11.25
CA ILE A 206 3.51 3.90 -11.51
C ILE A 206 4.73 3.92 -10.60
N ALA A 207 5.91 4.12 -11.19
CA ALA A 207 7.18 4.18 -10.47
C ALA A 207 7.43 5.54 -9.82
N ASP A 208 7.23 6.61 -10.58
CA ASP A 208 7.44 7.99 -10.13
C ASP A 208 6.09 8.56 -9.66
N PHE A 209 5.75 8.29 -8.40
CA PHE A 209 4.52 8.74 -7.77
C PHE A 209 4.77 9.93 -6.84
N ALA A 210 3.91 10.95 -6.89
CA ALA A 210 3.96 12.11 -6.02
C ALA A 210 2.64 12.33 -5.27
N MET A 211 2.71 12.63 -3.98
CA MET A 211 1.53 12.97 -3.18
C MET A 211 1.76 14.23 -2.37
N LYS A 212 0.75 15.11 -2.31
CA LYS A 212 0.79 16.36 -1.53
C LYS A 212 -0.52 16.59 -0.80
N GLY A 213 -0.46 17.30 0.33
CA GLY A 213 -1.64 17.77 1.07
C GLY A 213 -2.41 16.71 1.87
N LEU A 214 -1.94 15.45 1.94
CA LEU A 214 -2.56 14.45 2.81
C LEU A 214 -2.17 14.74 4.28
N PRO A 215 -3.12 14.91 5.21
CA PRO A 215 -2.82 15.25 6.60
C PRO A 215 -2.42 13.99 7.38
N TRP A 216 -1.13 13.66 7.34
CA TRP A 216 -0.56 12.46 7.97
C TRP A 216 -0.88 12.34 9.48
N GLU A 217 -0.99 13.48 10.17
CA GLU A 217 -1.36 13.58 11.58
C GLU A 217 -2.76 13.05 11.92
N ASN A 218 -3.66 13.01 10.92
CA ASN A 218 -5.06 12.62 11.08
C ASN A 218 -5.33 11.17 10.65
N LEU A 219 -4.33 10.45 10.11
CA LEU A 219 -4.57 9.10 9.61
C LEU A 219 -4.87 8.13 10.75
N LEU A 220 -5.99 7.42 10.64
CA LEU A 220 -6.39 6.33 11.53
C LEU A 220 -5.78 5.01 11.09
N SER A 221 -5.75 4.76 9.78
CA SER A 221 -5.23 3.53 9.17
C SER A 221 -4.74 3.76 7.74
N ALA A 222 -3.66 3.05 7.38
CA ALA A 222 -3.04 3.05 6.05
C ALA A 222 -2.63 1.63 5.61
N SER A 223 -3.42 0.62 5.99
CA SER A 223 -3.11 -0.77 5.64
C SER A 223 -3.22 -0.98 4.13
N ASN A 224 -2.29 -1.71 3.53
CA ASN A 224 -2.20 -1.95 2.08
C ASN A 224 -2.12 -0.68 1.22
N MET A 225 -1.87 0.51 1.79
CA MET A 225 -2.05 1.79 1.09
C MET A 225 -1.33 1.84 -0.26
N PHE A 226 -0.13 1.25 -0.35
CA PHE A 226 0.69 1.18 -1.56
C PHE A 226 0.96 -0.25 -2.04
N ALA A 227 0.33 -1.28 -1.44
CA ALA A 227 0.61 -2.67 -1.78
C ALA A 227 0.41 -2.97 -3.28
N CYS A 228 1.24 -3.86 -3.82
CA CYS A 228 1.32 -4.24 -5.22
C CYS A 228 1.55 -3.05 -6.18
N SER A 229 2.08 -1.92 -5.69
CA SER A 229 2.35 -0.76 -6.53
C SER A 229 3.71 -0.88 -7.24
N GLY A 230 3.86 -0.13 -8.33
CA GLY A 230 5.10 -0.01 -9.09
C GLY A 230 6.06 1.03 -8.54
N ILE A 231 5.74 1.67 -7.41
CA ILE A 231 6.45 2.81 -6.83
C ILE A 231 7.92 2.45 -6.62
N LYS A 232 8.82 3.34 -7.03
CA LYS A 232 10.26 3.15 -6.87
C LYS A 232 10.77 3.71 -5.55
N ASN A 233 10.37 4.93 -5.19
CA ASN A 233 10.76 5.59 -3.94
C ASN A 233 9.56 6.35 -3.39
N ILE A 234 9.44 6.45 -2.07
CA ILE A 234 8.36 7.19 -1.45
C ILE A 234 8.75 7.80 -0.10
N THR A 235 8.27 9.02 0.14
CA THR A 235 8.26 9.64 1.47
C THR A 235 6.91 9.40 2.14
N VAL A 236 6.92 8.77 3.31
CA VAL A 236 5.75 8.63 4.18
C VAL A 236 5.76 9.76 5.18
N GLY A 237 4.99 10.81 4.92
CA GLY A 237 5.00 12.04 5.70
C GLY A 237 5.16 13.27 4.81
N TYR A 238 5.65 14.36 5.39
CA TYR A 238 6.01 15.56 4.66
C TYR A 238 7.50 15.52 4.31
N PRO A 239 7.93 16.04 3.14
CA PRO A 239 9.35 16.22 2.84
C PRO A 239 10.03 17.04 3.95
N ASP A 240 11.24 16.62 4.33
CA ASP A 240 12.13 17.33 5.26
C ASP A 240 11.60 17.57 6.69
N THR A 241 10.41 17.08 7.04
CA THR A 241 9.78 17.34 8.34
C THR A 241 9.22 16.05 8.94
N VAL A 242 9.58 15.79 10.20
CA VAL A 242 8.98 14.70 10.97
C VAL A 242 7.71 15.18 11.68
N VAL A 243 6.59 14.48 11.50
CA VAL A 243 5.28 14.84 12.11
C VAL A 243 4.76 13.70 12.99
N LYS A 244 4.00 14.03 14.03
CA LYS A 244 3.32 13.02 14.86
C LYS A 244 1.99 12.60 14.21
N ALA A 245 1.80 11.30 14.05
CA ALA A 245 0.55 10.65 13.64
C ALA A 245 -0.03 9.85 14.82
N PRO A 246 -0.58 10.52 15.84
CA PRO A 246 -1.01 9.86 17.07
C PRO A 246 -2.23 8.95 16.88
N MET A 247 -2.97 9.11 15.79
CA MET A 247 -4.18 8.31 15.52
C MET A 247 -3.88 7.03 14.73
N LEU A 248 -2.69 6.96 14.11
CA LEU A 248 -2.36 5.88 13.19
C LEU A 248 -2.10 4.59 13.97
N SER A 249 -2.93 3.58 13.71
CA SER A 249 -2.91 2.31 14.45
C SER A 249 -2.58 1.09 13.60
N ALA A 250 -2.82 1.15 12.29
CA ALA A 250 -2.67 0.00 11.39
C ALA A 250 -1.99 0.39 10.07
N ILE A 251 -0.79 -0.16 9.84
CA ILE A 251 0.02 0.00 8.61
C ILE A 251 0.43 -1.35 8.02
N ASN A 252 -0.40 -2.36 8.26
CA ASN A 252 -0.15 -3.71 7.78
C ASN A 252 -0.07 -3.75 6.26
N GLN A 253 0.86 -4.54 5.73
CA GLN A 253 1.05 -4.72 4.29
C GLN A 253 1.22 -3.41 3.50
N MET A 254 1.56 -2.27 4.13
CA MET A 254 1.51 -0.96 3.49
C MET A 254 2.24 -0.91 2.14
N PHE A 255 3.35 -1.66 2.02
CA PHE A 255 4.17 -1.78 0.82
C PHE A 255 4.28 -3.22 0.29
N MET A 256 3.45 -4.17 0.75
CA MET A 256 3.55 -5.57 0.29
C MET A 256 3.63 -5.69 -1.24
N ASP A 257 4.56 -6.49 -1.75
CA ASP A 257 4.79 -6.78 -3.16
C ASP A 257 5.02 -5.54 -4.05
N CYS A 258 5.59 -4.47 -3.51
CA CYS A 258 6.12 -3.34 -4.27
C CYS A 258 7.48 -3.71 -4.89
N LYS A 259 7.46 -4.55 -5.94
CA LYS A 259 8.68 -5.15 -6.51
C LYS A 259 9.74 -4.16 -7.03
N ASN A 260 9.37 -2.90 -7.27
CA ASN A 260 10.27 -1.84 -7.73
C ASN A 260 10.74 -0.89 -6.61
N LEU A 261 10.17 -1.00 -5.41
CA LEU A 261 10.45 -0.10 -4.30
C LEU A 261 11.89 -0.31 -3.84
N SER A 262 12.74 0.71 -3.98
CA SER A 262 14.16 0.66 -3.60
C SER A 262 14.46 1.31 -2.26
N GLU A 263 13.68 2.34 -1.89
CA GLU A 263 13.90 3.15 -0.69
C GLU A 263 12.57 3.70 -0.15
N VAL A 264 12.45 3.73 1.18
CA VAL A 264 11.35 4.38 1.90
C VAL A 264 11.91 5.39 2.87
N ASP A 265 11.50 6.65 2.72
CA ASP A 265 11.79 7.72 3.66
C ASP A 265 10.62 7.89 4.64
N TRP A 266 10.76 7.36 5.85
CA TRP A 266 9.70 7.40 6.88
C TRP A 266 9.83 8.65 7.76
N ARG A 267 8.83 9.55 7.68
CA ARG A 267 8.82 10.87 8.32
C ARG A 267 7.67 11.06 9.31
N ILE A 268 7.05 9.98 9.79
CA ILE A 268 5.98 10.06 10.79
C ILE A 268 6.33 9.34 12.09
N GLU A 269 6.06 9.97 13.23
CA GLU A 269 6.05 9.32 14.54
C GLU A 269 4.63 8.79 14.83
N ALA A 270 4.47 7.47 14.84
CA ALA A 270 3.19 6.81 15.00
C ALA A 270 3.19 5.94 16.27
N PRO A 271 3.07 6.55 17.47
CA PRO A 271 3.27 5.86 18.75
C PRO A 271 2.26 4.74 19.04
N ASN A 272 1.12 4.74 18.35
CA ASN A 272 -0.01 3.85 18.58
C ASN A 272 -0.16 2.77 17.51
N VAL A 273 0.83 2.57 16.63
CA VAL A 273 0.80 1.49 15.63
C VAL A 273 0.90 0.13 16.31
N ILE A 274 -0.11 -0.71 16.09
CA ILE A 274 -0.24 -2.03 16.72
C ILE A 274 0.28 -3.13 15.79
N GLY A 275 0.14 -2.97 14.47
CA GLY A 275 0.50 -3.99 13.49
C GLY A 275 1.33 -3.46 12.33
N THR A 276 2.38 -4.20 11.99
CA THR A 276 3.26 -4.03 10.82
C THR A 276 3.43 -5.34 10.04
N TYR A 277 2.46 -6.25 10.14
CA TYR A 277 2.54 -7.57 9.50
C TYR A 277 2.69 -7.41 7.97
N ASN A 278 3.60 -8.19 7.39
CA ASN A 278 3.94 -8.19 5.97
C ASN A 278 4.17 -6.81 5.33
N MET A 279 4.58 -5.79 6.10
CA MET A 279 4.63 -4.40 5.62
C MET A 279 5.45 -4.23 4.34
N PHE A 280 6.57 -4.96 4.20
CA PHE A 280 7.45 -4.99 3.02
C PHE A 280 7.58 -6.40 2.43
N PHE A 281 6.60 -7.28 2.68
CA PHE A 281 6.66 -8.66 2.20
C PHE A 281 6.87 -8.68 0.68
N GLY A 282 7.92 -9.38 0.23
CA GLY A 282 8.21 -9.54 -1.18
C GLY A 282 8.78 -8.29 -1.88
N ASP A 283 9.22 -7.25 -1.18
CA ASP A 283 9.81 -6.05 -1.80
C ASP A 283 11.24 -6.32 -2.29
N THR A 284 11.36 -7.04 -3.40
CA THR A 284 12.63 -7.60 -3.89
C THR A 284 13.67 -6.58 -4.31
N ALA A 285 13.28 -5.33 -4.58
CA ALA A 285 14.19 -4.23 -4.93
C ALA A 285 14.58 -3.35 -3.72
N LEU A 286 13.94 -3.54 -2.55
CA LEU A 286 14.13 -2.68 -1.39
C LEU A 286 15.55 -2.85 -0.87
N THR A 287 16.31 -1.76 -0.80
CA THR A 287 17.70 -1.76 -0.34
C THR A 287 17.84 -1.17 1.05
N SER A 288 16.97 -0.20 1.39
CA SER A 288 16.94 0.46 2.69
C SER A 288 15.51 0.72 3.15
N ALA A 289 15.23 0.33 4.39
CA ALA A 289 14.03 0.68 5.13
C ALA A 289 14.43 1.37 6.45
N ASP A 290 14.44 2.70 6.45
CA ASP A 290 14.65 3.49 7.66
C ASP A 290 13.30 3.84 8.31
N LEU A 291 12.96 3.12 9.38
CA LEU A 291 11.74 3.28 10.17
C LEU A 291 12.06 3.78 11.59
N ASN A 292 13.23 4.38 11.83
CA ASN A 292 13.60 4.90 13.16
C ASN A 292 12.61 5.97 13.69
N ASN A 293 11.93 6.65 12.77
CA ASN A 293 10.91 7.64 13.12
C ASN A 293 9.58 7.01 13.52
N LEU A 294 9.30 5.74 13.22
CA LEU A 294 8.02 5.10 13.51
C LEU A 294 7.64 5.20 14.99
N LYS A 295 8.59 4.96 15.90
CA LYS A 295 8.46 5.16 17.36
C LYS A 295 7.20 4.57 17.98
N SER A 296 6.68 3.46 17.44
CA SER A 296 5.53 2.77 18.05
C SER A 296 5.88 2.26 19.44
N GLN A 297 4.95 2.30 20.38
CA GLN A 297 5.19 1.87 21.77
C GLN A 297 4.68 0.46 22.08
N ASN A 298 3.93 -0.18 21.17
CA ASN A 298 3.26 -1.46 21.46
C ASN A 298 2.94 -2.29 20.21
N ILE A 299 3.94 -2.58 19.37
CA ILE A 299 3.75 -3.44 18.21
C ILE A 299 3.45 -4.88 18.68
N LEU A 300 2.33 -5.44 18.23
CA LEU A 300 1.87 -6.80 18.55
C LEU A 300 2.22 -7.81 17.46
N ASP A 301 2.30 -7.38 16.19
CA ASP A 301 2.52 -8.27 15.06
C ASP A 301 3.39 -7.62 13.97
N SER A 302 4.49 -8.29 13.65
CA SER A 302 5.43 -7.98 12.57
C SER A 302 5.82 -9.24 11.78
N GLY A 303 4.95 -10.25 11.79
CA GLY A 303 5.15 -11.46 11.01
C GLY A 303 5.37 -11.13 9.53
N GLY A 304 6.39 -11.74 8.93
CA GLY A 304 6.76 -11.56 7.52
C GLY A 304 7.09 -10.13 7.10
N MET A 305 7.35 -9.20 8.03
CA MET A 305 7.51 -7.77 7.71
C MET A 305 8.53 -7.50 6.60
N PHE A 306 9.65 -8.23 6.58
CA PHE A 306 10.70 -8.17 5.55
C PHE A 306 10.93 -9.51 4.86
N GLN A 307 9.94 -10.41 4.90
CA GLN A 307 10.05 -11.69 4.23
C GLN A 307 10.22 -11.48 2.71
N ASP A 308 11.10 -12.25 2.09
CA ASP A 308 11.42 -12.20 0.66
C ASP A 308 11.97 -10.85 0.15
N CYS A 309 12.44 -9.98 1.07
CA CYS A 309 13.20 -8.76 0.77
C CYS A 309 14.65 -9.07 0.36
N THR A 310 14.82 -9.70 -0.81
CA THR A 310 16.10 -10.27 -1.25
C THR A 310 17.23 -9.26 -1.52
N SER A 311 16.93 -7.96 -1.62
CA SER A 311 17.91 -6.89 -1.82
C SER A 311 18.17 -6.02 -0.58
N LEU A 312 17.47 -6.26 0.53
CA LEU A 312 17.50 -5.38 1.69
C LEU A 312 18.85 -5.43 2.40
N GLU A 313 19.54 -4.29 2.48
CA GLU A 313 20.84 -4.15 3.16
C GLU A 313 20.68 -3.41 4.50
N HIS A 314 19.73 -2.47 4.61
CA HIS A 314 19.49 -1.68 5.80
C HIS A 314 18.06 -1.84 6.32
N ALA A 315 17.88 -2.37 7.52
CA ALA A 315 16.59 -2.50 8.20
C ALA A 315 16.66 -1.78 9.56
N LEU A 316 16.21 -0.53 9.63
CA LEU A 316 16.36 0.31 10.82
C LEU A 316 15.01 0.50 11.51
N LEU A 317 14.82 -0.15 12.67
CA LEU A 317 13.57 -0.18 13.45
C LEU A 317 13.72 0.48 14.83
N GLY A 318 14.76 1.29 15.03
CA GLY A 318 15.04 1.94 16.30
C GLY A 318 13.87 2.78 16.79
N GLY A 319 13.69 2.84 18.12
CA GLY A 319 12.68 3.67 18.77
C GLY A 319 11.29 3.04 18.84
N SER A 320 11.05 1.99 18.05
CA SER A 320 9.83 1.19 18.14
C SER A 320 9.97 0.08 19.18
N LYS A 321 8.91 -0.13 19.96
CA LYS A 321 8.81 -1.15 21.00
C LYS A 321 7.77 -2.19 20.64
N PHE A 322 8.06 -3.42 21.02
CA PHE A 322 7.24 -4.59 20.77
C PHE A 322 6.70 -5.12 22.09
N SER A 323 5.43 -5.53 22.09
CA SER A 323 4.75 -5.97 23.30
C SER A 323 5.34 -7.25 23.88
N SER A 324 4.92 -7.63 25.08
CA SER A 324 5.03 -9.03 25.50
C SER A 324 4.16 -9.90 24.59
N GLY A 325 4.68 -11.04 24.15
CA GLY A 325 3.94 -11.98 23.29
C GLY A 325 3.74 -11.54 21.83
N PHE A 326 4.49 -10.54 21.36
CA PHE A 326 4.46 -10.13 19.96
C PHE A 326 4.74 -11.31 19.01
N ARG A 327 4.17 -11.25 17.81
CA ARG A 327 4.38 -12.22 16.73
C ARG A 327 5.32 -11.61 15.71
N ALA A 328 6.40 -12.30 15.38
CA ALA A 328 7.34 -11.88 14.34
C ALA A 328 7.78 -13.05 13.47
N ILE A 329 6.87 -14.02 13.27
CA ILE A 329 7.17 -15.26 12.53
C ILE A 329 7.65 -14.90 11.11
N ASN A 330 8.77 -15.50 10.69
CA ASN A 330 9.37 -15.31 9.36
C ASN A 330 9.74 -13.86 9.03
N MET A 331 9.89 -12.97 10.04
CA MET A 331 10.06 -11.54 9.80
C MET A 331 11.16 -11.21 8.80
N PHE A 332 12.26 -11.98 8.79
CA PHE A 332 13.41 -11.81 7.90
C PHE A 332 13.68 -13.01 6.98
N SER A 333 12.70 -13.90 6.82
CA SER A 333 12.86 -15.09 5.97
C SER A 333 13.20 -14.67 4.54
N ASN A 334 14.22 -15.28 3.94
CA ASN A 334 14.70 -14.94 2.58
C ASN A 334 15.10 -13.45 2.39
N ALA A 335 15.65 -12.81 3.43
CA ALA A 335 16.32 -11.50 3.34
C ALA A 335 17.84 -11.62 3.58
N PRO A 336 18.60 -12.30 2.69
CA PRO A 336 20.00 -12.68 2.94
C PRO A 336 20.98 -11.51 2.96
N LYS A 337 20.61 -10.34 2.43
CA LYS A 337 21.54 -9.22 2.23
C LYS A 337 21.62 -8.24 3.38
N ILE A 338 20.81 -8.35 4.43
CA ILE A 338 20.81 -7.37 5.53
C ILE A 338 22.20 -7.30 6.16
N LYS A 339 22.78 -6.10 6.22
CA LYS A 339 24.08 -5.80 6.83
C LYS A 339 23.91 -4.88 8.02
N HIS A 340 23.03 -3.89 7.90
CA HIS A 340 22.77 -2.90 8.92
C HIS A 340 21.37 -3.10 9.50
N PHE A 341 21.30 -3.40 10.79
CA PHE A 341 20.04 -3.67 11.47
C PHE A 341 19.95 -2.83 12.76
N SER A 342 18.87 -2.07 12.94
CA SER A 342 18.65 -1.32 14.20
C SER A 342 17.35 -1.75 14.87
N ILE A 343 17.40 -2.00 16.17
CA ILE A 343 16.23 -2.38 16.98
C ILE A 343 16.47 -2.07 18.46
N ASP A 344 15.39 -1.96 19.23
CA ASP A 344 15.46 -1.83 20.69
C ASP A 344 15.98 -3.12 21.36
N LYS A 345 16.77 -2.95 22.44
CA LYS A 345 17.41 -4.06 23.15
C LYS A 345 16.42 -5.09 23.69
N GLU A 346 15.35 -4.63 24.32
CA GLU A 346 14.35 -5.49 24.94
C GLU A 346 13.69 -6.35 23.87
N THR A 347 13.30 -5.72 22.76
CA THR A 347 12.71 -6.39 21.59
C THR A 347 13.63 -7.46 21.03
N LEU A 348 14.90 -7.12 20.80
CA LEU A 348 15.88 -8.07 20.28
C LEU A 348 16.03 -9.30 21.17
N SER A 349 16.10 -9.09 22.49
CA SER A 349 16.23 -10.19 23.46
C SER A 349 15.05 -11.17 23.37
N LYS A 350 13.85 -10.65 23.09
CA LYS A 350 12.66 -11.47 22.90
C LYS A 350 12.67 -12.20 21.55
N LEU A 351 13.00 -11.51 20.46
CA LEU A 351 13.14 -12.14 19.13
C LEU A 351 14.09 -13.34 19.16
N TYR A 352 15.20 -13.22 19.89
CA TYR A 352 16.15 -14.31 20.09
C TYR A 352 15.59 -15.47 20.92
N ARG A 353 14.86 -15.18 22.00
CA ARG A 353 14.31 -16.20 22.91
C ARG A 353 13.14 -17.00 22.32
N TYR A 354 12.26 -16.34 21.57
CA TYR A 354 11.03 -16.95 21.07
C TYR A 354 11.23 -17.83 19.84
N GLY A 355 12.48 -18.08 19.43
CA GLY A 355 12.80 -19.12 18.47
C GLY A 355 11.98 -18.98 17.19
N ASP A 356 11.97 -17.78 16.60
CA ASP A 356 11.46 -17.65 15.24
C ASP A 356 12.24 -18.64 14.39
N ASN A 357 11.55 -19.62 13.80
CA ASN A 357 12.10 -20.63 12.90
C ASN A 357 12.52 -19.99 11.56
N GLY A 358 13.22 -18.85 11.64
CA GLY A 358 13.41 -17.84 10.62
C GLY A 358 14.22 -16.64 11.13
N ARG A 359 15.17 -16.90 12.06
CA ARG A 359 16.47 -16.23 12.27
C ARG A 359 16.47 -14.70 12.19
N LEU A 360 16.90 -14.00 13.26
CA LEU A 360 17.41 -12.63 13.08
C LEU A 360 18.35 -12.62 11.86
N PRO A 361 18.43 -11.51 11.11
CA PRO A 361 19.13 -11.51 9.84
C PRO A 361 20.52 -12.15 9.98
N ARG A 362 20.77 -13.22 9.20
CA ARG A 362 22.05 -13.95 9.12
C ARG A 362 22.54 -14.69 10.39
N ILE A 363 21.70 -15.01 11.38
CA ILE A 363 22.16 -15.72 12.61
C ILE A 363 23.00 -16.97 12.38
N ASP A 364 22.72 -17.73 11.31
CA ASP A 364 23.36 -19.03 11.16
C ASP A 364 24.45 -19.08 10.07
N ALA A 365 24.90 -17.90 9.64
CA ALA A 365 26.21 -17.74 9.06
C ALA A 365 27.27 -17.79 10.18
N GLN A 366 28.03 -18.87 10.25
CA GLN A 366 29.27 -18.94 11.03
C GLN A 366 30.37 -18.11 10.34
N PRO A 367 31.28 -17.42 11.07
CA PRO A 367 31.47 -17.47 12.51
C PRO A 367 30.75 -16.36 13.29
N ALA A 368 30.40 -16.68 14.53
CA ALA A 368 29.79 -15.86 15.59
C ALA A 368 29.64 -14.35 15.29
N LEU A 369 28.41 -13.91 15.00
CA LEU A 369 27.99 -12.51 14.99
C LEU A 369 28.56 -11.76 16.21
N ARG A 370 29.38 -10.74 15.95
CA ARG A 370 29.90 -9.83 16.97
C ARG A 370 29.24 -8.45 16.85
N TRP A 371 29.14 -7.75 17.97
CA TRP A 371 28.35 -6.55 18.19
C TRP A 371 29.32 -5.42 18.47
N TYR A 372 29.60 -4.56 17.48
CA TYR A 372 30.40 -3.36 17.77
C TYR A 372 29.57 -2.38 18.61
N ASP A 373 30.03 -2.11 19.82
CA ASP A 373 29.41 -1.12 20.70
C ASP A 373 30.20 0.18 20.67
N GLU A 374 29.59 1.25 20.17
CA GLU A 374 30.23 2.57 20.05
C GLU A 374 30.63 3.17 21.41
N SER A 375 29.92 2.82 22.49
CA SER A 375 30.23 3.34 23.83
C SER A 375 31.44 2.65 24.47
N LEU A 376 31.70 1.40 24.08
CA LEU A 376 32.80 0.58 24.59
C LEU A 376 33.97 0.43 23.62
N ASP A 377 33.81 0.87 22.37
CA ASP A 377 34.79 0.75 21.28
C ASP A 377 35.30 -0.70 21.09
N GLN A 378 34.39 -1.68 21.14
CA GLN A 378 34.75 -3.10 20.99
C GLN A 378 33.60 -3.96 20.45
N TYR A 379 33.96 -5.14 19.97
CA TYR A 379 33.05 -6.19 19.53
C TYR A 379 32.63 -7.11 20.70
N LEU A 380 31.34 -7.23 20.97
CA LEU A 380 30.75 -8.14 21.96
C LEU A 380 30.14 -9.36 21.27
N THR A 381 30.03 -10.51 21.94
CA THR A 381 29.11 -11.59 21.55
C THR A 381 27.66 -11.23 21.89
N PHE A 382 26.68 -11.95 21.34
CA PHE A 382 25.27 -11.76 21.72
C PHE A 382 25.04 -11.88 23.23
N ALA A 383 25.73 -12.83 23.87
CA ALA A 383 25.64 -13.06 25.32
C ALA A 383 26.24 -11.89 26.12
N GLU A 384 27.39 -11.37 25.71
CA GLU A 384 28.05 -10.22 26.35
C GLU A 384 27.22 -8.94 26.16
N TRP A 385 26.68 -8.72 24.96
CA TRP A 385 25.79 -7.59 24.68
C TRP A 385 24.49 -7.66 25.51
N ALA A 386 23.87 -8.84 25.60
CA ALA A 386 22.65 -9.03 26.40
C ALA A 386 22.88 -8.76 27.89
N ALA A 387 24.04 -9.15 28.42
CA ALA A 387 24.40 -9.00 29.83
C ALA A 387 24.80 -7.57 30.24
N TYR A 388 25.30 -6.75 29.31
CA TYR A 388 26.02 -5.51 29.65
C TYR A 388 25.27 -4.20 29.34
N GLN A 389 24.34 -4.19 28.39
CA GLN A 389 23.78 -2.92 27.88
C GLN A 389 22.57 -2.38 28.67
N THR A 390 22.41 -1.05 28.72
CA THR A 390 21.15 -0.40 29.16
C THR A 390 20.07 -0.53 28.10
N ASP A 391 18.79 -0.39 28.49
CA ASP A 391 17.67 -0.41 27.54
C ASP A 391 17.77 0.81 26.60
N GLY A 392 17.92 0.57 25.31
CA GLY A 392 18.03 1.62 24.30
C GLY A 392 18.24 1.08 22.88
N ASN A 393 18.06 1.96 21.89
CA ASN A 393 18.30 1.64 20.48
C ASN A 393 19.75 1.26 20.23
N ARG A 394 19.97 0.22 19.43
CA ARG A 394 21.30 -0.18 18.97
C ARG A 394 21.27 -0.44 17.48
N THR A 395 22.38 -0.15 16.82
CA THR A 395 22.61 -0.46 15.40
C THR A 395 23.65 -1.56 15.33
N LEU A 396 23.44 -2.48 14.41
CA LEU A 396 24.17 -3.73 14.27
C LEU A 396 24.73 -3.79 12.88
N ASP A 397 26.05 -3.92 12.81
CA ASP A 397 26.75 -4.27 11.59
C ASP A 397 27.00 -5.78 11.60
N LEU A 398 26.39 -6.47 10.65
CA LEU A 398 26.44 -7.93 10.52
C LEU A 398 27.61 -8.40 9.66
N ASP A 399 28.34 -7.48 9.01
CA ASP A 399 29.49 -7.77 8.14
C ASP A 399 30.85 -7.46 8.81
N ALA A 400 30.85 -7.07 10.10
CA ALA A 400 32.00 -6.60 10.85
C ALA A 400 32.69 -7.69 11.70
#